data_AF-V4TZY2-F1
#
_entry.id   AF-V4TZY2-F1
#
_cell.length_a   1.000
_cell.length_b   1.000
_cell.length_c   1.000
_cell.angle_alpha   90.00
_cell.angle_beta   90.00
_cell.angle_gamma   90.00
#
_symmetry.space_group_name_H-M   'P 1'
#
loop_
_entity.id
_entity.type
_entity.pdbx_description
1 polymer ?
#
loop_
_entity_poly.entity_id
_entity_poly.type
_entity_poly.pdbx_seq_one_letter_code
_entity_poly.pdbx_strand_id
1 'polypeptide(L)'
;MDSSNIPQDDDAHALGTNERKKRGPTMMPKIVKGTSNGKKFHVNFNYKGQPVGKMRPKLSSMVGVWSRSLVPIMYTTWKKVPIEVKNKLWACVT
;
A
#
# COMPACT_ATOMS: atom_id res chain seq x y z
N MET A 1 -54.91 6.75 -42.04
CA MET A 1 -55.59 6.42 -40.77
C MET A 1 -55.03 5.06 -40.37
N ASP A 2 -53.79 4.94 -39.91
CA ASP A 2 -53.15 5.59 -38.76
C ASP A 2 -53.92 5.41 -37.44
N SER A 3 -53.15 5.06 -36.42
CA SER A 3 -53.43 4.83 -35.00
C SER A 3 -53.68 3.37 -34.61
N SER A 4 -53.04 2.77 -33.61
CA SER A 4 -51.88 3.06 -32.77
C SER A 4 -51.66 1.78 -31.96
N ASN A 5 -50.47 1.18 -31.97
CA ASN A 5 -49.93 0.57 -30.74
C ASN A 5 -48.42 0.34 -30.91
N ILE A 6 -47.62 1.29 -30.42
CA ILE A 6 -46.20 1.09 -30.15
C ILE A 6 -46.10 0.85 -28.64
N PRO A 7 -45.80 -0.37 -28.17
CA PRO A 7 -45.20 -0.51 -26.86
C PRO A 7 -43.81 0.11 -26.95
N GLN A 8 -43.65 1.29 -26.35
CA GLN A 8 -42.34 1.83 -25.99
C GLN A 8 -41.76 0.89 -24.94
N ASP A 9 -40.76 0.11 -25.32
CA ASP A 9 -39.89 -0.58 -24.38
C ASP A 9 -38.66 0.30 -24.17
N ASP A 10 -38.83 1.32 -23.33
CA ASP A 10 -37.78 2.19 -22.82
C ASP A 10 -36.96 1.44 -21.74
N ASP A 11 -36.38 0.29 -22.09
CA ASP A 11 -35.36 -0.35 -21.26
C ASP A 11 -33.98 0.04 -21.81
N ALA A 12 -33.67 1.33 -21.63
CA ALA A 12 -32.31 1.81 -21.69
C ALA A 12 -31.50 1.05 -20.63
N HIS A 13 -30.80 0.00 -21.08
CA HIS A 13 -29.84 -0.76 -20.30
C HIS A 13 -28.98 0.20 -19.47
N ALA A 14 -29.28 0.27 -18.17
CA ALA A 14 -28.39 0.87 -17.21
C ALA A 14 -27.04 0.16 -17.37
N LEU A 15 -26.07 0.87 -17.96
CA LEU A 15 -24.66 0.48 -17.97
C LEU A 15 -24.17 0.56 -16.53
N GLY A 16 -24.56 -0.41 -15.72
CA GLY A 16 -23.94 -0.72 -14.46
C GLY A 16 -22.51 -1.11 -14.78
N THR A 17 -21.60 -0.14 -14.68
CA THR A 17 -20.17 -0.41 -14.77
C THR A 17 -19.85 -1.39 -13.67
N ASN A 18 -19.69 -2.66 -14.04
CA ASN A 18 -19.28 -3.76 -13.16
C ASN A 18 -17.81 -3.57 -12.75
N GLU A 19 -17.46 -2.43 -12.18
CA GLU A 19 -16.14 -2.14 -11.67
C GLU A 19 -15.92 -2.97 -10.40
N ARG A 20 -15.17 -4.05 -10.57
CA ARG A 20 -14.71 -4.87 -9.44
C ARG A 20 -13.94 -3.97 -8.49
N LYS A 21 -14.38 -3.87 -7.22
CA LYS A 21 -13.65 -3.15 -6.18
C LYS A 21 -12.20 -3.65 -6.12
N LYS A 22 -11.28 -2.81 -6.57
CA LYS A 22 -9.84 -3.09 -6.50
C LYS A 22 -9.36 -2.81 -5.07
N ARG A 23 -8.45 -3.63 -4.57
CA ARG A 23 -7.79 -3.35 -3.30
C ARG A 23 -6.86 -2.15 -3.46
N GLY A 24 -7.01 -1.17 -2.58
CA GLY A 24 -6.10 -0.02 -2.52
C GLY A 24 -4.71 -0.41 -2.00
N PRO A 25 -3.74 0.51 -2.05
CA PRO A 25 -2.39 0.29 -1.53
C PRO A 25 -2.41 -0.07 -0.03
N THR A 26 -1.52 -0.97 0.38
CA THR A 26 -1.30 -1.23 1.82
C THR A 26 -0.61 -0.01 2.46
N MET A 27 -1.22 0.54 3.51
CA MET A 27 -0.75 1.77 4.19
C MET A 27 -0.27 1.54 5.64
N MET A 28 -0.67 0.44 6.30
CA MET A 28 -0.31 0.12 7.70
C MET A 28 -0.42 1.31 8.70
N PRO A 29 -1.57 2.01 8.79
CA PRO A 29 -1.67 3.29 9.51
C PRO A 29 -1.33 3.21 10.99
N LYS A 30 -1.66 2.10 11.67
CA LYS A 30 -1.30 1.88 13.08
C LYS A 30 0.22 1.85 13.29
N ILE A 31 0.97 1.34 12.32
CA ILE A 31 2.43 1.26 12.38
C ILE A 31 3.06 2.59 12.03
N VAL A 32 2.58 3.23 10.96
CA VAL A 32 3.05 4.56 10.54
C VAL A 32 2.83 5.58 11.67
N LYS A 33 1.62 5.64 12.23
CA LYS A 33 1.28 6.53 13.36
C LYS A 33 2.03 6.16 14.65
N GLY A 34 2.26 4.87 14.90
CA GLY A 34 3.09 4.44 16.01
C GLY A 34 4.51 5.00 15.88
N THR A 35 5.10 4.88 14.69
CA THR A 35 6.47 5.31 14.42
C THR A 35 6.62 6.84 14.49
N SER A 36 5.65 7.60 13.96
CA SER A 36 5.65 9.07 14.10
C SER A 36 5.56 9.53 15.56
N ASN A 37 4.93 8.71 16.42
CA ASN A 37 4.84 8.95 17.86
C ASN A 37 6.03 8.39 18.64
N GLY A 38 7.12 8.00 17.95
CA GLY A 38 8.35 7.47 18.57
C GLY A 38 8.29 5.99 18.96
N LYS A 39 7.22 5.26 18.62
CA LYS A 39 7.13 3.82 18.90
C LYS A 39 7.99 3.04 17.90
N LYS A 40 9.00 2.35 18.42
CA LYS A 40 9.83 1.42 17.66
C LYS A 40 9.15 0.05 17.54
N PHE A 41 9.17 -0.52 16.36
CA PHE A 41 8.62 -1.85 16.08
C PHE A 41 9.74 -2.87 16.10
N HIS A 42 10.11 -3.31 17.30
CA HIS A 42 11.22 -4.24 17.46
C HIS A 42 11.00 -5.53 16.66
N VAL A 43 11.93 -5.82 15.76
CA VAL A 43 12.00 -7.08 15.02
C VAL A 43 13.21 -7.87 15.51
N ASN A 44 12.95 -9.06 16.04
CA ASN A 44 14.01 -9.97 16.43
C ASN A 44 14.59 -10.63 15.18
N PHE A 45 15.90 -10.79 15.13
CA PHE A 45 16.60 -11.52 14.07
C PHE A 45 17.29 -12.75 14.65
N ASN A 46 17.30 -13.86 13.91
CA ASN A 46 18.10 -15.04 14.28
C ASN A 46 19.56 -14.86 13.85
N TYR A 47 20.40 -15.85 14.19
CA TYR A 47 21.84 -15.85 13.82
C TYR A 47 22.11 -15.80 12.31
N LYS A 48 21.11 -16.15 11.47
CA LYS A 48 21.18 -16.04 10.01
C LYS A 48 20.67 -14.69 9.48
N GLY A 49 20.36 -13.74 10.36
CA GLY A 49 19.80 -12.44 9.99
C GLY A 49 18.35 -12.50 9.51
N GLN A 50 17.62 -13.58 9.80
CA GLN A 50 16.21 -13.70 9.40
C GLN A 50 15.29 -13.17 10.50
N PRO A 51 14.24 -12.40 10.14
CA PRO A 51 13.28 -11.90 11.12
C PRO A 51 12.49 -13.05 11.76
N VAL A 52 12.36 -13.03 13.08
CA VAL A 52 11.63 -14.02 13.89
C VAL A 52 10.60 -13.35 14.80
N GLY A 53 9.63 -14.15 15.27
CA GLY A 53 8.57 -13.66 16.17
C GLY A 53 7.37 -13.01 15.47
N LYS A 54 6.53 -12.34 16.25
CA LYS A 54 5.20 -11.83 15.83
C LYS A 54 5.26 -10.72 14.78
N MET A 55 6.37 -9.98 14.70
CA MET A 55 6.52 -8.87 13.74
C MET A 55 7.04 -9.32 12.37
N ARG A 56 7.58 -10.54 12.26
CA ARG A 56 8.10 -11.13 11.01
C ARG A 56 7.17 -10.92 9.79
N PRO A 57 5.89 -11.32 9.82
CA PRO A 57 5.02 -11.18 8.64
C PRO A 57 4.70 -9.72 8.30
N LYS A 58 4.88 -8.78 9.23
CA LYS A 58 4.58 -7.36 9.05
C LYS A 58 5.77 -6.60 8.48
N LEU A 59 7.00 -7.05 8.73
CA LEU A 59 8.23 -6.36 8.31
C LEU A 59 8.25 -6.04 6.81
N SER A 60 7.92 -6.99 5.94
CA SER A 60 7.93 -6.77 4.48
C SER A 60 6.95 -5.67 4.05
N SER A 61 5.75 -5.69 4.62
CA SER A 61 4.73 -4.67 4.37
C SER A 61 5.17 -3.30 4.91
N MET A 62 5.79 -3.27 6.08
CA MET A 62 6.30 -2.03 6.70
C MET A 62 7.40 -1.40 5.87
N VAL A 63 8.41 -2.19 5.49
CA VAL A 63 9.49 -1.76 4.59
C VAL A 63 8.90 -1.25 3.29
N GLY A 64 7.93 -1.95 2.70
CA GLY A 64 7.26 -1.48 1.48
C GLY A 64 6.49 -0.17 1.63
N VAL A 65 5.89 0.11 2.79
CA VAL A 65 5.25 1.40 3.09
C VAL A 65 6.30 2.50 3.24
N TRP A 66 7.33 2.27 4.06
CA TRP A 66 8.38 3.26 4.29
C TRP A 66 9.21 3.56 3.05
N SER A 67 9.50 2.57 2.21
CA SER A 67 10.16 2.82 0.92
C SER A 67 9.37 3.82 0.09
N ARG A 68 8.04 3.66 -0.01
CA ARG A 68 7.21 4.58 -0.82
C ARG A 68 7.03 5.96 -0.18
N SER A 69 7.09 6.06 1.15
CA SER A 69 6.90 7.32 1.86
C SER A 69 8.19 8.12 2.06
N LEU A 70 9.32 7.44 2.26
CA LEU A 70 10.61 8.07 2.59
C LEU A 70 11.54 8.24 1.39
N VAL A 71 11.38 7.42 0.34
CA VAL A 71 12.23 7.48 -0.84
C VAL A 71 11.54 8.35 -1.91
N PRO A 72 12.13 9.49 -2.29
CA PRO A 72 11.60 10.31 -3.37
C PRO A 72 11.54 9.54 -4.69
N ILE A 73 10.45 9.72 -5.44
CA ILE A 73 10.25 9.08 -6.76
C ILE A 73 11.27 9.54 -7.82
N MET A 74 11.98 10.64 -7.56
CA MET A 74 13.05 11.16 -8.43
C MET A 74 14.21 10.17 -8.61
N TYR A 75 14.44 9.28 -7.64
CA TYR A 75 15.49 8.27 -7.75
C TYR A 75 15.00 7.08 -8.57
N THR A 76 15.39 7.04 -9.85
CA THR A 76 14.98 5.98 -10.78
C THR A 76 15.56 4.60 -10.45
N THR A 77 16.65 4.53 -9.67
CA THR A 77 17.28 3.27 -9.28
C THR A 77 17.69 3.30 -7.80
N TRP A 78 17.59 2.15 -7.13
CA TRP A 78 17.96 2.02 -5.71
C TRP A 78 19.42 2.39 -5.42
N LYS A 79 20.31 2.20 -6.40
CA LYS A 79 21.73 2.57 -6.29
C LYS A 79 21.93 4.08 -6.14
N LYS A 80 21.07 4.90 -6.76
CA LYS A 80 21.12 6.37 -6.70
C LYS A 80 20.53 6.96 -5.41
N VAL A 81 19.78 6.17 -4.65
CA VAL A 81 19.21 6.63 -3.37
C VAL A 81 20.35 6.86 -2.37
N PRO A 82 20.49 8.08 -1.80
CA PRO A 82 21.51 8.39 -0.81
C PRO A 82 21.47 7.44 0.38
N ILE A 83 22.63 7.13 0.94
CA ILE A 83 22.74 6.24 2.10
C ILE A 83 21.94 6.77 3.31
N GLU A 84 21.83 8.09 3.45
CA GLU A 84 21.07 8.70 4.54
C GLU A 84 19.58 8.36 4.47
N VAL A 85 18.99 8.31 3.26
CA VAL A 85 17.59 7.91 3.07
C VAL A 85 17.40 6.43 3.39
N LYS A 86 18.37 5.59 3.01
CA LYS A 86 18.39 4.16 3.36
C LYS A 86 18.47 3.96 4.87
N ASN A 87 19.32 4.72 5.54
CA ASN A 87 19.48 4.66 6.99
C ASN A 87 18.21 5.13 7.72
N LYS A 88 17.55 6.20 7.24
CA LYS A 88 16.24 6.62 7.78
C LYS A 88 15.20 5.52 7.69
N LEU A 89 15.18 4.77 6.57
CA LEU A 89 14.28 3.63 6.41
C LEU A 89 14.60 2.50 7.42
N TRP A 90 15.88 2.18 7.63
CA TRP A 90 16.29 1.17 8.61
C TRP A 90 16.07 1.59 10.06
N ALA A 91 16.19 2.88 10.37
CA ALA A 91 15.92 3.44 11.69
C ALA A 91 14.45 3.29 12.09
N CYS A 92 13.52 3.20 11.13
CA CYS A 92 12.12 2.92 11.44
C CYS A 92 11.89 1.46 11.86
N VAL A 93 12.70 0.51 11.35
CA VAL A 93 12.62 -0.93 11.69
C VAL A 93 13.19 -1.22 13.08
N THR A 94 14.19 -0.43 13.52
CA THR A 94 15.08 -0.73 14.65
C THR A 94 14.74 0.09 15.90
#